data_AF-A0A838DE93-F1
#
_entry.id   AF-A0A838DE93-F1
#
_cell.length_a   1.000
_cell.length_b   1.000
_cell.length_c   1.000
_cell.angle_alpha   90.00
_cell.angle_beta   90.00
_cell.angle_gamma   90.00
#
_symmetry.space_group_name_H-M   'P 1'
#
loop_
_entity.id
_entity.type
_entity.pdbx_description
1 polymer ?
#
loop_
_entity_poly.entity_id
_entity_poly.type
_entity_poly.pdbx_seq_one_letter_code
_entity_poly.pdbx_strand_id
1 'polypeptide(L)'
;MVNGGRIAMLGIMPGNAAIDWNLVVFHGLTIKGIYGREMFETWYKMTALIQSGLDISPVITHRFPYTDFAEGIELMKSGQSGKIVLDWAA
;
A
#
# COMPACT_ATOMS: atom_id res chain seq x y z
N MET A 1 19.27 -12.85 -17.53
CA MET A 1 18.71 -11.59 -16.98
C MET A 1 17.50 -11.22 -17.82
N VAL A 2 16.35 -10.96 -17.19
CA VAL A 2 15.09 -10.69 -17.91
C VAL A 2 15.04 -9.20 -18.25
N ASN A 3 15.09 -8.87 -19.55
CA ASN A 3 14.89 -7.52 -20.04
C ASN A 3 13.37 -7.25 -20.22
N GLY A 4 12.96 -5.99 -20.19
CA GLY A 4 11.55 -5.58 -20.37
C GLY A 4 10.72 -5.57 -19.09
N GLY A 5 11.35 -5.48 -17.92
CA GLY A 5 10.66 -5.41 -16.62
C GLY A 5 9.74 -4.19 -16.49
N ARG A 6 8.66 -4.33 -15.70
CA ARG A 6 7.72 -3.26 -15.41
C ARG A 6 7.73 -2.94 -13.92
N ILE A 7 7.83 -1.65 -13.59
CA ILE A 7 7.90 -1.14 -12.23
C ILE A 7 6.72 -0.20 -12.01
N ALA A 8 5.88 -0.50 -11.02
CA ALA A 8 4.80 0.37 -10.56
C ALA A 8 5.27 1.18 -9.34
N MET A 9 5.32 2.50 -9.48
CA MET A 9 5.84 3.42 -8.48
C MET A 9 4.70 4.07 -7.70
N LEU A 10 4.40 3.55 -6.50
CA LEU A 10 3.38 4.11 -5.59
C LEU A 10 3.99 5.01 -4.50
N GLY A 11 5.20 4.69 -4.04
CA GLY A 11 5.85 5.43 -2.95
C GLY A 11 6.20 6.87 -3.34
N ILE A 12 5.99 7.80 -2.42
CA ILE A 12 6.42 9.20 -2.56
C ILE A 12 7.89 9.29 -2.21
N MET A 13 8.73 9.55 -3.21
CA MET A 13 10.16 9.64 -3.04
C MET A 13 10.58 10.99 -2.43
N PRO A 14 11.65 11.03 -1.62
CA PRO A 14 12.26 12.29 -1.20
C PRO A 14 12.84 13.04 -2.42
N GLY A 15 12.97 14.36 -2.34
CA GLY A 15 13.23 15.23 -3.51
C GLY A 15 14.43 14.85 -4.39
N ASN A 16 15.50 14.28 -3.82
CA ASN A 16 16.72 13.91 -4.56
C ASN A 16 16.90 12.39 -4.73
N ALA A 17 15.82 11.60 -4.79
CA ALA A 17 15.93 10.15 -4.98
C ALA A 17 16.48 9.78 -6.38
N ALA A 18 17.80 9.76 -6.51
CA ALA A 18 18.50 9.38 -7.74
C ALA A 18 18.57 7.85 -7.91
N ILE A 19 18.56 7.40 -9.16
CA ILE A 19 18.73 6.00 -9.57
C ILE A 19 19.75 5.90 -10.71
N ASP A 20 20.30 4.71 -10.94
CA ASP A 20 21.15 4.44 -12.11
C ASP A 20 20.29 4.24 -13.37
N TRP A 21 20.30 5.24 -14.26
CA TRP A 21 19.56 5.22 -15.51
C TRP A 21 20.11 4.22 -16.53
N ASN A 22 21.36 3.76 -16.40
CA ASN A 22 21.89 2.71 -17.27
C ASN A 22 21.12 1.40 -17.07
N LEU A 23 20.68 1.11 -15.85
CA LEU A 23 19.84 -0.06 -15.59
C LEU A 23 18.49 0.04 -16.31
N VAL A 24 17.87 1.23 -16.28
CA VAL A 24 16.59 1.47 -16.97
C VAL A 24 16.74 1.26 -18.47
N VAL A 25 17.80 1.82 -19.06
CA VAL A 25 18.05 1.77 -20.51
C VAL A 25 18.46 0.37 -20.95
N PHE A 26 19.50 -0.21 -20.36
CA PHE A 26 20.05 -1.49 -20.83
C PHE A 26 19.16 -2.69 -20.52
N HIS A 27 18.30 -2.60 -19.49
CA HIS A 27 17.28 -3.61 -19.25
C HIS A 27 15.91 -3.29 -19.87
N GLY A 28 15.76 -2.14 -20.54
CA GLY A 28 14.50 -1.73 -21.17
C GLY A 28 13.33 -1.66 -20.18
N LEU A 29 13.55 -1.07 -19.00
CA LEU A 29 12.54 -1.03 -17.93
C LEU A 29 11.44 -0.02 -18.22
N THR A 30 10.19 -0.40 -17.98
CA THR A 30 9.05 0.53 -17.97
C THR A 30 8.74 0.94 -16.54
N ILE A 31 8.80 2.24 -16.25
CA ILE A 31 8.46 2.79 -14.94
C ILE A 31 7.14 3.56 -15.06
N LYS A 32 6.11 3.16 -14.30
CA LYS A 32 4.80 3.81 -14.27
C LYS A 32 4.52 4.34 -12.87
N GLY A 33 4.32 5.66 -12.74
CA GLY A 33 3.81 6.29 -11.52
C GLY A 33 2.35 5.90 -11.26
N ILE A 34 2.02 5.61 -10.00
CA ILE A 34 0.66 5.35 -9.53
C ILE A 34 0.24 6.48 -8.61
N TYR A 35 -0.72 7.28 -9.05
CA TYR A 35 -1.33 8.33 -8.23
C TYR A 35 -2.60 7.80 -7.58
N GLY A 36 -2.51 7.48 -6.29
CA GLY A 36 -3.65 6.99 -5.51
C GLY A 36 -4.21 5.67 -6.06
N ARG A 37 -5.44 5.70 -6.59
CA ARG A 37 -6.16 4.53 -7.11
C ARG A 37 -7.11 4.92 -8.25
N GLU A 38 -7.34 4.00 -9.18
CA GLU A 38 -8.38 4.11 -10.21
C GLU A 38 -9.74 3.78 -9.59
N MET A 39 -10.31 4.75 -8.85
CA MET A 39 -11.35 4.51 -7.82
C MET A 39 -12.48 3.57 -8.24
N PHE A 40 -13.16 3.84 -9.35
CA PHE A 40 -14.32 3.02 -9.73
C PHE A 40 -13.91 1.62 -10.15
N GLU A 41 -13.00 1.50 -11.12
CA GLU A 41 -12.59 0.22 -11.68
C GLU A 41 -11.90 -0.69 -10.64
N THR A 42 -11.00 -0.13 -9.83
CA THR A 42 -10.25 -0.92 -8.83
C THR A 42 -11.12 -1.34 -7.65
N TRP A 43 -12.15 -0.57 -7.29
CA TRP A 43 -13.10 -0.99 -6.25
C TRP A 43 -13.90 -2.21 -6.67
N TYR A 44 -14.43 -2.24 -7.90
CA TYR A 44 -15.13 -3.42 -8.41
C TYR A 44 -14.23 -4.65 -8.44
N LYS A 45 -12.96 -4.49 -8.89
CA LYS A 45 -11.98 -5.58 -8.86
C LYS A 45 -11.72 -6.08 -7.43
N MET A 46 -11.51 -5.17 -6.47
CA MET A 46 -11.28 -5.57 -5.07
C MET A 46 -12.48 -6.25 -4.44
N THR A 47 -13.70 -5.77 -4.69
CA THR A 47 -14.93 -6.43 -4.23
C THR A 47 -15.03 -7.84 -4.81
N ALA A 48 -14.78 -8.01 -6.11
CA ALA A 48 -14.81 -9.32 -6.76
C ALA A 48 -13.75 -10.27 -6.17
N LEU A 49 -12.54 -9.78 -5.89
CA LEU A 49 -11.48 -10.58 -5.26
C LEU A 49 -11.88 -11.08 -3.86
N ILE A 50 -12.44 -10.20 -3.02
CA ILE A 50 -12.90 -10.56 -1.67
C ILE A 50 -14.03 -11.58 -1.75
N GLN A 51 -15.02 -11.35 -2.63
CA GLN A 51 -16.12 -12.29 -2.86
C GLN A 51 -15.64 -13.65 -3.39
N SER A 52 -14.50 -13.68 -4.08
CA SER A 52 -13.86 -14.90 -4.59
C SER A 52 -12.99 -15.62 -3.55
N GLY A 53 -12.93 -15.12 -2.30
CA GLY A 53 -12.24 -15.78 -1.18
C GLY A 53 -10.88 -15.18 -0.82
N LEU A 54 -10.52 -14.00 -1.34
CA LEU A 54 -9.35 -13.27 -0.83
C LEU A 54 -9.62 -12.79 0.60
N ASP A 55 -8.99 -13.44 1.59
CA ASP A 55 -9.03 -12.99 2.98
C ASP A 55 -7.99 -11.89 3.24
N ILE A 56 -8.48 -10.69 3.53
CA ILE A 56 -7.66 -9.52 3.91
C ILE A 56 -7.66 -9.25 5.42
N SER A 57 -8.39 -10.04 6.19
CA SER A 57 -8.54 -9.86 7.64
C SER A 57 -7.20 -9.79 8.39
N PRO A 58 -6.15 -10.58 8.02
CA PRO A 58 -4.86 -10.52 8.70
C PRO A 58 -4.13 -9.16 8.61
N VAL A 59 -4.53 -8.28 7.67
CA VAL A 59 -3.97 -6.92 7.57
C VAL A 59 -4.39 -6.08 8.79
N ILE A 60 -5.55 -6.35 9.39
CA ILE A 60 -6.02 -5.67 10.59
C ILE A 60 -5.42 -6.38 11.80
N THR A 61 -4.45 -5.74 12.46
CA THR A 61 -3.75 -6.34 13.59
C THR A 61 -4.28 -5.85 14.94
N HIS A 62 -4.89 -4.66 14.99
CA HIS A 62 -5.43 -4.10 16.24
C HIS A 62 -6.76 -3.39 16.03
N ARG A 63 -7.57 -3.39 17.09
CA ARG A 63 -8.83 -2.66 17.20
C ARG A 63 -8.85 -1.92 18.54
N PHE A 64 -9.22 -0.65 18.52
CA PHE A 64 -9.37 0.17 19.71
C PHE A 64 -10.72 0.88 19.68
N PRO A 65 -11.34 1.19 20.83
CA PRO A 65 -12.37 2.22 20.89
C PRO A 65 -11.85 3.55 20.32
N TYR A 66 -12.71 4.34 19.68
CA TYR A 66 -12.30 5.61 19.09
C TYR A 66 -11.73 6.61 20.13
N THR A 67 -12.11 6.47 21.39
CA THR A 67 -11.58 7.29 22.51
C THR A 67 -10.10 7.04 22.77
N ASP A 68 -9.60 5.85 22.42
CA ASP A 68 -8.23 5.42 22.67
C ASP A 68 -7.34 5.64 21.44
N PHE A 69 -7.74 6.56 20.56
CA PHE A 69 -7.02 6.87 19.32
C PHE A 69 -5.54 7.22 19.55
N ALA A 70 -5.21 7.86 20.68
CA ALA A 70 -3.85 8.25 21.01
C ALA A 70 -2.94 7.02 21.20
N GLU A 71 -3.43 5.98 21.88
CA GLU A 71 -2.71 4.71 22.04
C GLU A 71 -2.51 4.02 20.69
N GLY A 72 -3.58 3.98 19.87
CA GLY A 72 -3.51 3.44 18.52
C GLY A 72 -2.47 4.16 17.65
N ILE A 73 -2.37 5.48 17.73
CA ILE A 73 -1.38 6.25 16.97
C ILE A 73 0.05 5.98 17.45
N GLU A 74 0.30 5.91 18.76
CA GLU A 74 1.64 5.61 19.27
C GLU A 74 2.09 4.18 18.91
N LEU A 75 1.17 3.20 18.94
CA LEU A 75 1.45 1.85 18.46
C LEU A 75 1.71 1.80 16.94
N MET A 76 1.04 2.64 16.15
CA MET A 76 1.33 2.75 14.71
C MET A 76 2.74 3.29 14.46
N LYS A 77 3.17 4.29 15.24
CA LYS A 77 4.49 4.92 15.12
C LYS A 77 5.64 3.98 15.52
N SER A 78 5.41 3.02 16.41
CA SER A 78 6.44 2.04 16.80
C SER A 78 6.80 1.06 15.68
N GLY A 79 5.96 0.95 14.64
CA GLY A 79 6.12 -0.02 13.56
C GLY A 79 5.71 -1.45 13.93
N GLN A 80 5.19 -1.68 15.14
CA GLN A 80 4.72 -2.99 15.63
C GLN A 80 3.22 -3.20 15.38
N SER A 81 2.71 -2.71 14.24
CA SER A 81 1.31 -2.91 13.84
C SER A 81 1.16 -2.93 12.31
N GLY A 82 0.09 -3.56 11.84
CA GLY A 82 -0.36 -3.48 10.44
C GLY A 82 -1.38 -2.37 10.29
N LYS A 83 -2.65 -2.72 10.08
CA LYS A 83 -3.78 -1.78 10.09
C LYS A 83 -4.44 -1.75 11.46
N ILE A 84 -4.61 -0.54 11.99
CA ILE A 84 -5.40 -0.27 13.18
C ILE A 84 -6.77 0.25 12.76
N VAL A 85 -7.83 -0.28 13.38
CA VAL A 85 -9.22 0.17 13.21
C VAL A 85 -9.72 0.77 14.52
N LEU A 86 -10.27 1.99 14.44
CA LEU A 86 -10.95 2.64 15.56
C LEU A 86 -12.45 2.34 15.47
N ASP A 87 -13.00 1.75 16.51
CA ASP A 87 -14.41 1.40 16.63
C ASP A 87 -15.20 2.53 17.31
N TRP A 88 -16.30 2.93 16.67
CA TRP A 88 -17.18 4.02 17.12
C TRP A 88 -18.41 3.52 17.87
N ALA A 89 -18.65 2.20 17.86
CA ALA A 89 -19.76 1.56 18.58
C ALA A 89 -19.32 0.92 19.90
N ALA A 90 -18.02 0.91 20.18
CA ALA A 90 -17.41 0.37 21.40
C ALA A 90 -17.64 1.27 22.61
#